data_AF-A0A2E0ST55-F1
#
_entry.id   AF-A0A2E0ST55-F1
#
_cell.length_a   1.000
_cell.length_b   1.000
_cell.length_c   1.000
_cell.angle_alpha   90.00
_cell.angle_beta   90.00
_cell.angle_gamma   90.00
#
_symmetry.space_group_name_H-M   'P 1'
#
loop_
_entity.id
_entity.type
_entity.pdbx_description
1 polymer ?
#
loop_
_entity_poly.entity_id
_entity_poly.type
_entity_poly.pdbx_seq_one_letter_code
_entity_poly.pdbx_strand_id
1 'polypeptide(L)'
;MFDGPVERFRFYLLTLTAPSFGRVHRVPKGETPVGVCGCGTRHALEDADLRGVPLDSSTYDYAGLVAWNRDSGVLWDRTRRRLRDRWDSVEFFVVREWQDRGALHLHAIVRISRQEAPTPLALGDAARTATAFSKVDGALVSWGEQGDCQSFRADGEGAKTIWYLSKALNYVMKDVARESVGRRSDAWRHIAHLSAAARAMRCSAECDPEMCQSRTHERYGARGHVVSASRRTKTRTGWSFTGLTRRVQRQLRTEWAQSRAEPSSPAPEAQTAALAARVSESRRIDVARAAVLP
;
A
#
# COMPACT_ATOMS: atom_id res chain seq x y z
N MET A 1 15.36 -11.61 -2.67
CA MET A 1 15.60 -12.83 -3.46
C MET A 1 14.67 -13.91 -2.94
N PHE A 2 13.98 -14.67 -3.80
CA PHE A 2 12.88 -15.55 -3.39
C PHE A 2 13.40 -16.67 -2.50
N ASP A 3 12.70 -16.95 -1.40
CA ASP A 3 12.97 -18.14 -0.57
C ASP A 3 12.49 -19.38 -1.34
N GLY A 4 13.39 -19.94 -2.16
CA GLY A 4 13.25 -21.22 -2.86
C GLY A 4 13.12 -21.14 -4.40
N PRO A 5 13.30 -22.29 -5.07
CA PRO A 5 13.20 -22.42 -6.53
C PRO A 5 11.81 -22.01 -7.04
N VAL A 6 11.76 -20.91 -7.79
CA VAL A 6 10.55 -20.29 -8.36
C VAL A 6 9.79 -21.28 -9.26
N GLU A 7 10.53 -22.15 -9.93
CA GLU A 7 10.05 -23.22 -10.79
C GLU A 7 9.20 -24.26 -10.04
N ARG A 8 9.25 -24.36 -8.71
CA ARG A 8 8.38 -25.28 -7.94
C ARG A 8 6.97 -24.74 -7.68
N PHE A 9 6.70 -23.50 -8.07
CA PHE A 9 5.43 -22.84 -7.81
C PHE A 9 4.70 -22.46 -9.11
N ARG A 10 3.37 -22.38 -9.03
CA ARG A 10 2.52 -21.62 -9.94
C ARG A 10 2.14 -20.31 -9.25
N PHE A 11 2.13 -19.23 -10.03
CA PHE A 11 1.79 -17.91 -9.54
C PHE A 11 0.46 -17.44 -10.10
N TYR A 12 -0.22 -16.59 -9.33
CA TYR A 12 -1.50 -16.01 -9.68
C TYR A 12 -1.49 -14.51 -9.40
N LEU A 13 -2.03 -13.73 -10.32
CA LEU A 13 -2.48 -12.37 -10.08
C LEU A 13 -3.97 -12.45 -9.74
N LEU A 14 -4.31 -12.10 -8.50
CA LEU A 14 -5.67 -12.12 -7.99
C LEU A 14 -6.10 -10.69 -7.67
N THR A 15 -7.18 -10.23 -8.29
CA THR A 15 -7.83 -8.96 -8.01
C THR A 15 -9.19 -9.22 -7.36
N LEU A 16 -9.43 -8.63 -6.20
CA LEU A 16 -10.68 -8.69 -5.45
C LEU A 16 -11.18 -7.26 -5.23
N THR A 17 -12.41 -6.98 -5.63
CA THR A 17 -12.98 -5.62 -5.54
C THR A 17 -13.98 -5.50 -4.40
N ALA A 18 -14.22 -4.26 -3.97
CA ALA A 18 -15.36 -3.94 -3.13
C ALA A 18 -16.69 -4.15 -3.88
N PRO A 19 -17.81 -4.40 -3.17
CA PRO A 19 -19.15 -4.35 -3.77
C PRO A 19 -19.47 -2.94 -4.30
N SER A 20 -20.60 -2.81 -4.98
CA SER A 20 -21.13 -1.50 -5.37
C SER A 20 -21.77 -0.82 -4.17
N PHE A 21 -21.62 0.51 -4.08
CA PHE A 21 -22.28 1.36 -3.08
C PHE A 21 -23.21 2.39 -3.75
N GLY A 22 -23.42 2.24 -5.06
CA GLY A 22 -24.12 3.22 -5.89
C GLY A 22 -23.38 3.43 -7.21
N ARG A 23 -24.08 4.05 -8.16
CA ARG A 23 -23.52 4.34 -9.49
C ARG A 23 -22.56 5.53 -9.41
N VAL A 24 -21.46 5.44 -10.15
CA VAL A 24 -20.43 6.49 -10.22
C VAL A 24 -20.15 6.89 -11.67
N HIS A 25 -19.62 8.09 -11.86
CA HIS A 25 -19.12 8.56 -13.13
C HIS A 25 -17.96 7.67 -13.62
N ARG A 26 -18.08 7.21 -14.86
CA ARG A 26 -17.03 6.45 -15.56
C ARG A 26 -16.31 7.37 -16.52
N VAL A 27 -15.07 7.69 -16.19
CA VAL A 27 -14.20 8.60 -16.94
C VAL A 27 -12.99 7.80 -17.42
N PRO A 28 -12.59 7.91 -18.70
CA PRO A 28 -11.47 7.13 -19.23
C PRO A 28 -10.18 7.43 -18.44
N LYS A 29 -9.31 6.43 -18.23
CA LYS A 29 -8.01 6.58 -17.54
C LYS A 29 -6.84 6.83 -18.51
N GLY A 30 -7.06 6.62 -19.81
CA GLY A 30 -6.11 6.83 -20.90
C GLY A 30 -6.86 6.96 -22.23
N GLU A 31 -6.16 6.81 -23.35
CA GLU A 31 -6.73 7.01 -24.70
C GLU A 31 -7.84 6.01 -25.07
N THR A 32 -8.00 4.92 -24.31
CA THR A 32 -9.09 3.97 -24.50
C THR A 32 -10.44 4.61 -24.17
N PRO A 33 -11.35 4.77 -25.14
CA PRO A 33 -12.65 5.35 -24.89
C PRO A 33 -13.46 4.48 -23.94
N VAL A 34 -14.17 5.12 -23.00
CA VAL A 34 -15.23 4.47 -22.23
C VAL A 34 -16.57 4.76 -22.90
N GLY A 35 -17.53 3.85 -22.73
CA GLY A 35 -18.90 4.05 -23.23
C GLY A 35 -19.59 5.26 -22.59
N VAL A 36 -20.83 5.52 -23.01
CA VAL A 36 -21.65 6.60 -22.41
C VAL A 36 -21.77 6.36 -20.91
N CYS A 37 -21.45 7.39 -20.13
CA CYS A 37 -21.55 7.35 -18.68
C CYS A 37 -23.02 7.23 -18.25
N GLY A 38 -23.27 6.70 -17.05
CA GLY A 38 -24.64 6.59 -16.52
C GLY A 38 -25.35 7.93 -16.32
N CYS A 39 -24.65 9.07 -16.37
CA CYS A 39 -25.24 10.42 -16.42
C CYS A 39 -25.72 10.85 -17.83
N GLY A 40 -25.50 10.04 -18.86
CA GLY A 40 -25.82 10.34 -20.25
C GLY A 40 -24.69 11.03 -21.04
N THR A 41 -23.60 11.43 -20.39
CA THR A 41 -22.46 12.11 -21.03
C THR A 41 -21.38 11.12 -21.47
N ARG A 42 -20.70 11.39 -22.59
CA ARG A 42 -19.42 10.74 -22.91
C ARG A 42 -18.29 11.57 -22.33
N HIS A 43 -17.71 11.09 -21.23
CA HIS A 43 -16.60 11.79 -20.57
C HIS A 43 -15.29 11.64 -21.35
N ALA A 44 -14.50 12.71 -21.32
CA ALA A 44 -13.15 12.73 -21.88
C ALA A 44 -12.10 12.70 -20.76
N LEU A 45 -10.80 12.72 -21.10
CA LEU A 45 -9.72 12.65 -20.10
C LEU A 45 -9.69 13.86 -19.17
N GLU A 46 -10.18 14.99 -19.65
CA GLU A 46 -10.28 16.27 -18.95
C GLU A 46 -11.32 16.22 -17.81
N ASP A 47 -12.27 15.27 -17.86
CA ASP A 47 -13.24 15.03 -16.80
C ASP A 47 -12.66 14.19 -15.65
N ALA A 48 -11.34 14.02 -15.55
CA ALA A 48 -10.68 13.13 -14.58
C ALA A 48 -11.16 13.31 -13.13
N ASP A 49 -11.53 14.52 -12.73
CA ASP A 49 -12.03 14.84 -11.39
C ASP A 49 -13.41 14.24 -11.07
N LEU A 50 -14.21 13.90 -12.07
CA LEU A 50 -15.47 13.19 -11.87
C LEU A 50 -15.26 11.69 -11.72
N ARG A 51 -14.06 11.15 -12.00
CA ARG A 51 -13.86 9.69 -11.97
C ARG A 51 -14.20 9.14 -10.58
N GLY A 52 -15.10 8.18 -10.53
CA GLY A 52 -15.51 7.56 -9.26
C GLY A 52 -16.44 8.41 -8.39
N VAL A 53 -16.74 9.66 -8.77
CA VAL A 53 -17.73 10.50 -8.10
C VAL A 53 -19.12 9.89 -8.32
N PRO A 54 -19.98 9.78 -7.29
CA PRO A 54 -21.33 9.27 -7.43
C PRO A 54 -22.16 10.08 -8.43
N LEU A 55 -22.97 9.39 -9.24
CA LEU A 55 -23.92 10.05 -10.14
C LEU A 55 -24.98 10.83 -9.35
N ASP A 56 -25.30 10.34 -8.15
CA ASP A 56 -26.18 10.98 -7.19
C ASP A 56 -25.61 10.76 -5.80
N SER A 57 -25.17 11.85 -5.16
CA SER A 57 -24.59 11.81 -3.81
C SER A 57 -25.61 11.49 -2.73
N SER A 58 -26.90 11.75 -2.95
CA SER A 58 -27.94 11.53 -1.93
C SER A 58 -28.30 10.06 -1.76
N THR A 59 -28.14 9.25 -2.80
CA THR A 59 -28.47 7.82 -2.82
C THR A 59 -27.24 6.91 -2.73
N TYR A 60 -26.03 7.47 -2.69
CA TYR A 60 -24.80 6.70 -2.55
C TYR A 60 -24.57 6.24 -1.11
N ASP A 61 -24.26 4.95 -0.92
CA ASP A 61 -24.03 4.34 0.39
C ASP A 61 -22.60 4.60 0.91
N TYR A 62 -22.38 5.82 1.39
CA TYR A 62 -21.11 6.22 2.00
C TYR A 62 -20.80 5.43 3.28
N ALA A 63 -21.83 5.15 4.09
CA ALA A 63 -21.67 4.44 5.36
C ALA A 63 -21.21 3.00 5.12
N GLY A 64 -21.85 2.27 4.19
CA GLY A 64 -21.45 0.93 3.78
C GLY A 64 -20.06 0.92 3.16
N LEU A 65 -19.69 1.93 2.36
CA LEU A 65 -18.35 2.02 1.79
C LEU A 65 -17.26 2.13 2.87
N VAL A 66 -17.39 3.06 3.81
CA VAL A 66 -16.37 3.23 4.86
C VAL A 66 -16.34 2.04 5.83
N ALA A 67 -17.50 1.43 6.12
CA ALA A 67 -17.58 0.19 6.90
C ALA A 67 -16.92 -0.99 6.18
N TRP A 68 -17.09 -1.09 4.86
CA TRP A 68 -16.43 -2.11 4.06
C TRP A 68 -14.91 -1.90 4.03
N ASN A 69 -14.43 -0.67 3.86
CA ASN A 69 -12.99 -0.36 3.92
C ASN A 69 -12.38 -0.78 5.27
N ARG A 70 -13.11 -0.53 6.37
CA ARG A 70 -12.76 -0.94 7.74
C ARG A 70 -12.59 -2.44 7.91
N ASP A 71 -13.48 -3.21 7.29
CA ASP A 71 -13.54 -4.66 7.49
C ASP A 71 -12.91 -5.49 6.36
N SER A 72 -12.49 -4.85 5.26
CA SER A 72 -11.75 -5.48 4.15
C SER A 72 -10.52 -6.26 4.63
N GLY A 73 -9.88 -5.83 5.72
CA GLY A 73 -8.78 -6.54 6.36
C GLY A 73 -9.19 -7.87 6.98
N VAL A 74 -10.36 -7.92 7.63
CA VAL A 74 -10.92 -9.15 8.22
C VAL A 74 -11.40 -10.09 7.11
N LEU A 75 -12.01 -9.54 6.06
CA LEU A 75 -12.41 -10.31 4.88
C LEU A 75 -11.20 -10.94 4.18
N TRP A 76 -10.11 -10.19 3.99
CA TRP A 76 -8.86 -10.73 3.46
C TRP A 76 -8.29 -11.86 4.34
N ASP A 77 -8.34 -11.69 5.66
CA ASP A 77 -7.89 -12.69 6.61
C ASP A 77 -8.70 -13.99 6.54
N ARG A 78 -10.01 -13.90 6.27
CA ARG A 78 -10.85 -15.08 5.97
C ARG A 78 -10.55 -15.68 4.60
N THR A 79 -10.38 -14.84 3.58
CA THR A 79 -10.02 -15.23 2.21
C THR A 79 -8.74 -16.07 2.21
N ARG A 80 -7.65 -15.56 2.78
CA ARG A 80 -6.36 -16.27 2.81
C ARG A 80 -6.40 -17.58 3.62
N ARG A 81 -7.23 -17.67 4.67
CA ARG A 81 -7.42 -18.93 5.43
C ARG A 81 -8.14 -19.95 4.57
N ARG A 82 -9.26 -19.57 3.96
CA ARG A 82 -10.03 -20.42 3.04
C ARG A 82 -9.18 -20.93 1.87
N LEU A 83 -8.30 -20.10 1.33
CA LEU A 83 -7.35 -20.52 0.30
C LEU A 83 -6.36 -21.57 0.85
N ARG A 84 -5.87 -21.38 2.07
CA ARG A 84 -4.96 -22.33 2.73
C ARG A 84 -5.63 -23.64 3.11
N ASP A 85 -6.90 -23.61 3.52
CA ASP A 85 -7.66 -24.81 3.86
C ASP A 85 -7.90 -25.70 2.61
N ARG A 86 -7.85 -25.11 1.41
CA ARG A 86 -7.90 -25.84 0.13
C ARG A 86 -6.52 -26.18 -0.42
N TRP A 87 -5.56 -25.29 -0.21
CA TRP A 87 -4.22 -25.36 -0.75
C TRP A 87 -3.18 -24.90 0.30
N ASP A 88 -2.60 -25.86 1.02
CA ASP A 88 -1.72 -25.67 2.17
C ASP A 88 -0.52 -24.77 1.85
N SER A 89 0.04 -24.88 0.65
CA SER A 89 1.24 -24.15 0.22
C SER A 89 0.99 -22.70 -0.18
N VAL A 90 -0.23 -22.18 -0.03
CA VAL A 90 -0.59 -20.79 -0.36
C VAL A 90 0.23 -19.76 0.43
N GLU A 91 1.14 -19.10 -0.28
CA GLU A 91 1.83 -17.90 0.18
C GLU A 91 1.43 -16.72 -0.70
N PHE A 92 1.38 -15.52 -0.14
CA PHE A 92 0.92 -14.34 -0.86
C PHE A 92 1.71 -13.08 -0.54
N PHE A 93 1.64 -12.13 -1.46
CA PHE A 93 1.91 -10.72 -1.29
C PHE A 93 0.66 -9.96 -1.74
N VAL A 94 0.12 -9.07 -0.90
CA VAL A 94 -1.11 -8.36 -1.18
C VAL A 94 -0.93 -6.86 -0.98
N VAL A 95 -1.54 -6.10 -1.88
CA VAL A 95 -1.61 -4.64 -1.87
C VAL A 95 -3.07 -4.22 -1.83
N ARG A 96 -3.34 -3.16 -1.06
CA ARG A 96 -4.59 -2.44 -1.04
C ARG A 96 -4.42 -1.14 -1.82
N GLU A 97 -5.19 -1.00 -2.89
CA GLU A 97 -5.20 0.19 -3.74
C GLU A 97 -6.49 0.99 -3.52
N TRP A 98 -6.40 2.31 -3.47
CA TRP A 98 -7.59 3.16 -3.48
C TRP A 98 -8.10 3.33 -4.90
N GLN A 99 -9.37 3.01 -5.12
CA GLN A 99 -10.06 3.43 -6.34
C GLN A 99 -10.49 4.88 -6.25
N ASP A 100 -10.74 5.50 -7.42
CA ASP A 100 -11.20 6.89 -7.51
C ASP A 100 -12.52 7.12 -6.74
N ARG A 101 -13.35 6.07 -6.59
CA ARG A 101 -14.60 6.10 -5.79
C ARG A 101 -14.41 5.99 -4.28
N GLY A 102 -13.17 5.97 -3.78
CA GLY A 102 -12.85 5.82 -2.37
C GLY A 102 -13.03 4.41 -1.79
N ALA A 103 -13.22 3.37 -2.60
CA ALA A 103 -13.24 1.98 -2.12
C ALA A 103 -11.86 1.33 -2.29
N LEU A 104 -11.44 0.47 -1.37
CA LEU A 104 -10.21 -0.31 -1.53
C LEU A 104 -10.40 -1.47 -2.52
N HIS A 105 -9.42 -1.67 -3.38
CA HIS A 105 -9.23 -2.90 -4.16
C HIS A 105 -8.05 -3.69 -3.61
N LEU A 106 -8.14 -5.01 -3.65
CA LEU A 106 -7.04 -5.88 -3.24
C LEU A 106 -6.44 -6.57 -4.46
N HIS A 107 -5.13 -6.38 -4.64
CA HIS A 107 -4.34 -7.08 -5.63
C HIS A 107 -3.35 -7.98 -4.89
N ALA A 108 -3.42 -9.27 -5.15
CA ALA A 108 -2.54 -10.26 -4.56
C ALA A 108 -1.76 -10.99 -5.63
N ILE A 109 -0.45 -11.13 -5.40
CA ILE A 109 0.30 -12.21 -6.00
C ILE A 109 0.19 -13.40 -5.05
N VAL A 110 -0.26 -14.53 -5.55
CA VAL A 110 -0.35 -15.79 -4.80
C VAL A 110 0.59 -16.80 -5.43
N ARG A 111 1.36 -17.53 -4.63
CA ARG A 111 2.14 -18.68 -5.08
C ARG A 111 1.63 -19.95 -4.40
N ILE A 112 1.52 -21.02 -5.17
CA ILE A 112 1.09 -22.35 -4.73
C ILE A 112 2.04 -23.37 -5.35
N SER A 113 2.44 -24.39 -4.57
CA SER A 113 3.22 -25.53 -5.04
C SER A 113 2.58 -26.11 -6.29
N ARG A 114 3.38 -26.45 -7.30
CA ARG A 114 2.87 -26.96 -8.58
C ARG A 114 1.99 -28.20 -8.44
N GLN A 115 2.28 -29.06 -7.47
CA GLN A 115 1.53 -30.31 -7.24
C GLN A 115 0.12 -30.04 -6.69
N GLU A 116 -0.10 -28.88 -6.10
CA GLU A 116 -1.35 -28.46 -5.46
C GLU A 116 -2.09 -27.37 -6.27
N ALA A 117 -1.40 -26.76 -7.23
CA ALA A 117 -1.84 -25.56 -7.91
C ALA A 117 -3.17 -25.74 -8.67
N PRO A 118 -4.25 -25.03 -8.28
CA PRO A 118 -5.55 -25.12 -8.95
C PRO A 118 -5.58 -24.40 -10.31
N THR A 119 -6.72 -24.49 -11.00
CA THR A 119 -6.99 -23.57 -12.11
C THR A 119 -7.19 -22.13 -11.58
N PRO A 120 -6.92 -21.09 -12.40
CA PRO A 120 -7.18 -19.70 -11.99
C PRO A 120 -8.64 -19.46 -11.61
N LEU A 121 -9.59 -20.09 -12.32
CA LEU A 121 -11.01 -20.00 -12.03
C LEU A 121 -11.32 -20.52 -10.61
N ALA A 122 -10.84 -21.72 -10.28
CA ALA A 122 -11.08 -22.31 -8.95
C ALA A 122 -10.47 -21.47 -7.82
N LEU A 123 -9.28 -20.89 -8.02
CA LEU A 123 -8.66 -19.98 -7.04
C LEU A 123 -9.45 -18.68 -6.89
N GLY A 124 -9.82 -18.07 -8.01
CA GLY A 124 -10.61 -16.84 -8.06
C GLY A 124 -11.96 -17.01 -7.38
N ASP A 125 -12.66 -18.10 -7.66
CA ASP A 125 -13.95 -18.42 -7.04
C ASP A 125 -13.82 -18.69 -5.54
N ALA A 126 -12.83 -19.48 -5.13
CA ALA A 126 -12.57 -19.73 -3.71
C ALA A 126 -12.28 -18.43 -2.93
N ALA A 127 -11.57 -17.49 -3.56
CA ALA A 127 -11.26 -16.20 -2.98
C ALA A 127 -12.48 -15.25 -2.94
N ARG A 128 -13.16 -15.07 -4.08
CA ARG A 128 -14.31 -14.15 -4.24
C ARG A 128 -15.50 -14.55 -3.37
N THR A 129 -15.73 -15.86 -3.21
CA THR A 129 -16.83 -16.38 -2.36
C THR A 129 -16.53 -16.38 -0.88
N ALA A 130 -15.35 -15.89 -0.45
CA ALA A 130 -15.07 -15.74 0.96
C ALA A 130 -15.98 -14.68 1.58
N THR A 131 -16.46 -14.98 2.78
CA THR A 131 -17.22 -14.04 3.61
C THR A 131 -16.58 -13.92 4.99
N ALA A 132 -16.87 -12.81 5.64
CA ALA A 132 -16.48 -12.54 7.01
C ALA A 132 -17.59 -11.80 7.74
N PHE A 133 -17.51 -11.75 9.07
CA PHE A 133 -18.35 -10.89 9.88
C PHE A 133 -17.52 -9.77 10.45
N SER A 134 -18.05 -8.55 10.45
CA SER A 134 -17.42 -7.42 11.11
C SER A 134 -17.23 -7.73 12.59
N LYS A 135 -16.08 -7.33 13.12
CA LYS A 135 -15.81 -7.39 14.57
C LYS A 135 -16.41 -6.22 15.34
N VAL A 136 -17.04 -5.26 14.64
CA VAL A 136 -17.57 -4.03 15.26
C VAL A 136 -19.08 -4.13 15.45
N ASP A 137 -19.79 -4.54 14.41
CA ASP A 137 -21.26 -4.54 14.37
C ASP A 137 -21.85 -5.90 13.93
N GLY A 138 -21.01 -6.91 13.68
CA GLY A 138 -21.46 -8.23 13.26
C GLY A 138 -22.01 -8.29 11.84
N ALA A 139 -21.94 -7.21 11.05
CA ALA A 139 -22.43 -7.21 9.67
C ALA A 139 -21.66 -8.22 8.80
N LEU A 140 -22.37 -8.86 7.87
CA LEU A 140 -21.74 -9.71 6.85
C LEU A 140 -20.92 -8.85 5.89
N VAL A 141 -19.70 -9.28 5.61
CA VAL A 141 -18.76 -8.61 4.69
C VAL A 141 -18.36 -9.61 3.61
N SER A 142 -18.51 -9.21 2.35
CA SER A 142 -18.17 -10.01 1.17
C SER A 142 -17.40 -9.19 0.15
N TRP A 143 -16.78 -9.88 -0.81
CA TRP A 143 -16.23 -9.26 -2.01
C TRP A 143 -17.36 -8.84 -2.95
N GLY A 144 -17.06 -7.90 -3.85
CA GLY A 144 -17.93 -7.58 -4.97
C GLY A 144 -17.95 -8.69 -6.04
N GLU A 145 -18.83 -8.53 -7.02
CA GLU A 145 -18.97 -9.47 -8.14
C GLU A 145 -17.76 -9.44 -9.08
N GLN A 146 -17.11 -8.27 -9.19
CA GLN A 146 -15.95 -8.10 -10.04
C GLN A 146 -14.71 -8.66 -9.37
N GLY A 147 -13.91 -9.37 -10.16
CA GLY A 147 -12.64 -9.93 -9.75
C GLY A 147 -11.97 -10.55 -10.95
N ASP A 148 -10.65 -10.67 -10.87
CA ASP A 148 -9.87 -11.33 -11.92
C ASP A 148 -8.83 -12.23 -11.27
N CYS A 149 -8.61 -13.38 -11.88
CA CYS A 149 -7.59 -14.31 -11.43
C CYS A 149 -6.90 -14.94 -12.63
N GLN A 150 -5.63 -14.60 -12.80
CA GLN A 150 -4.81 -15.08 -13.91
C GLN A 150 -3.62 -15.84 -13.35
N SER A 151 -3.38 -17.07 -13.83
CA SER A 151 -2.14 -17.77 -13.51
C SER A 151 -1.06 -17.47 -14.53
N PHE A 152 0.18 -17.43 -14.07
CA PHE A 152 1.34 -17.36 -14.93
C PHE A 152 2.46 -18.26 -14.38
N ARG A 153 3.39 -18.62 -15.26
CA ARG A 153 4.61 -19.31 -14.91
C ARG A 153 5.74 -18.30 -14.83
N ALA A 154 6.63 -18.52 -13.87
CA ALA A 154 7.88 -17.80 -13.80
C ALA A 154 8.99 -18.80 -14.16
N ASP A 155 9.17 -19.07 -15.45
CA ASP A 155 10.29 -19.83 -16.01
C ASP A 155 11.31 -18.89 -16.66
N GLY A 156 12.60 -19.12 -16.36
CA GLY A 156 13.74 -18.39 -16.93
C GLY A 156 13.93 -16.97 -16.37
N GLU A 157 15.11 -16.68 -15.81
CA GLU A 157 15.45 -15.39 -15.16
C GLU A 157 14.36 -14.86 -14.22
N GLY A 158 14.13 -15.54 -13.09
CA GLY A 158 13.14 -15.11 -12.09
C GLY A 158 13.22 -13.61 -11.77
N ALA A 159 14.40 -12.98 -11.78
CA ALA A 159 14.59 -11.54 -11.60
C ALA A 159 13.78 -10.65 -12.57
N LYS A 160 13.64 -11.03 -13.84
CA LYS A 160 12.91 -10.27 -14.87
C LYS A 160 11.41 -10.39 -14.68
N THR A 161 10.90 -11.59 -14.40
CA THR A 161 9.50 -11.82 -14.03
C THR A 161 9.15 -11.06 -12.74
N ILE A 162 10.07 -11.01 -11.77
CA ILE A 162 9.93 -10.25 -10.52
C ILE A 162 9.87 -8.75 -10.77
N TRP A 163 10.70 -8.21 -11.66
CA TRP A 163 10.65 -6.81 -12.05
C TRP A 163 9.33 -6.47 -12.76
N TYR A 164 8.85 -7.34 -13.66
CA TYR A 164 7.55 -7.15 -14.30
C TYR A 164 6.39 -7.21 -13.30
N LEU A 165 6.42 -8.15 -12.35
CA LEU A 165 5.43 -8.22 -11.27
C LEU A 165 5.48 -7.02 -10.34
N SER A 166 6.69 -6.54 -10.00
CA SER A 166 6.90 -5.33 -9.20
C SER A 166 6.45 -4.09 -9.95
N LYS A 167 6.65 -4.04 -11.27
CA LYS A 167 6.17 -2.97 -12.15
C LYS A 167 4.66 -2.98 -12.29
N ALA A 168 4.05 -4.14 -12.58
CA ALA A 168 2.61 -4.30 -12.64
C ALA A 168 1.97 -3.87 -11.30
N LEU A 169 2.57 -4.29 -10.20
CA LEU A 169 2.11 -3.91 -8.88
C LEU A 169 2.42 -2.46 -8.52
N ASN A 170 3.52 -1.88 -9.01
CA ASN A 170 3.80 -0.45 -8.88
C ASN A 170 2.90 0.40 -9.76
N TYR A 171 2.41 -0.09 -10.90
CA TYR A 171 1.37 0.57 -11.70
C TYR A 171 0.04 0.57 -10.94
N VAL A 172 -0.33 -0.56 -10.36
CA VAL A 172 -1.44 -0.69 -9.38
C VAL A 172 -1.23 0.27 -8.19
N MET A 173 -0.01 0.36 -7.65
CA MET A 173 0.31 1.29 -6.55
C MET A 173 0.44 2.76 -6.99
N LYS A 174 0.65 3.06 -8.27
CA LYS A 174 0.82 4.44 -8.77
C LYS A 174 -0.51 5.20 -8.73
N ASP A 175 -1.62 4.48 -8.80
CA ASP A 175 -2.97 5.02 -8.57
C ASP A 175 -3.21 5.39 -7.08
N VAL A 176 -2.28 5.11 -6.16
CA VAL A 176 -2.32 5.53 -4.75
C VAL A 176 -1.77 6.96 -4.53
N ALA A 177 -1.22 7.59 -5.58
CA ALA A 177 -0.77 8.98 -5.55
C ALA A 177 -1.59 9.83 -6.53
N ARG A 178 -2.83 10.14 -6.17
CA ARG A 178 -3.58 11.20 -6.83
C ARG A 178 -4.00 12.25 -5.81
N GLU A 179 -3.29 13.37 -5.84
CA GLU A 179 -3.86 14.67 -5.55
C GLU A 179 -4.81 15.02 -6.70
N SER A 180 -6.09 14.69 -6.55
CA SER A 180 -7.16 15.26 -7.37
C SER A 180 -7.74 16.46 -6.63
N VAL A 181 -7.02 17.58 -6.67
CA VAL A 181 -7.58 18.89 -6.30
C VAL A 181 -8.16 19.53 -7.56
N GLY A 182 -9.20 18.91 -8.08
CA GLY A 182 -10.07 19.48 -9.07
C GLY A 182 -11.24 20.20 -8.41
N ARG A 183 -11.31 21.53 -8.53
CA ARG A 183 -12.40 22.34 -7.96
C ARG A 183 -13.70 22.21 -8.79
N ARG A 184 -14.23 20.99 -8.93
CA ARG A 184 -15.68 20.80 -9.18
C ARG A 184 -16.37 20.45 -7.86
N SER A 185 -17.51 21.08 -7.63
CA SER A 185 -18.23 20.97 -6.36
C SER A 185 -18.66 19.53 -6.02
N ASP A 186 -18.89 18.68 -7.02
CA ASP A 186 -19.32 17.29 -6.80
C ASP A 186 -18.21 16.37 -6.28
N ALA A 187 -16.98 16.49 -6.78
CA ALA A 187 -15.84 15.71 -6.30
C ALA A 187 -15.49 16.06 -4.85
N TRP A 188 -15.52 17.36 -4.54
CA TRP A 188 -15.34 17.83 -3.16
C TRP A 188 -16.48 17.34 -2.25
N ARG A 189 -17.75 17.42 -2.71
CA ARG A 189 -18.90 16.89 -1.97
C ARG A 189 -18.74 15.40 -1.70
N HIS A 190 -18.28 14.63 -2.68
CA HIS A 190 -18.02 13.20 -2.50
C HIS A 190 -16.99 12.93 -1.39
N ILE A 191 -15.86 13.64 -1.40
CA ILE A 191 -14.84 13.54 -0.35
C ILE A 191 -15.38 13.98 1.02
N ALA A 192 -16.18 15.05 1.06
CA ALA A 192 -16.81 15.52 2.29
C ALA A 192 -17.79 14.49 2.87
N HIS A 193 -18.59 13.84 2.03
CA HIS A 193 -19.49 12.75 2.45
C HIS A 193 -18.72 11.52 2.94
N LEU A 194 -17.64 11.12 2.27
CA LEU A 194 -16.75 10.05 2.76
C LEU A 194 -16.16 10.41 4.13
N SER A 195 -15.68 11.65 4.29
CA SER A 195 -15.14 12.15 5.57
C SER A 195 -16.19 12.13 6.68
N ALA A 196 -17.41 12.59 6.40
CA ALA A 196 -18.50 12.61 7.36
C ALA A 196 -18.91 11.19 7.78
N ALA A 197 -19.11 10.29 6.81
CA ALA A 197 -19.42 8.88 7.09
C ALA A 197 -18.30 8.20 7.88
N ALA A 198 -17.03 8.48 7.55
CA ALA A 198 -15.89 7.92 8.24
C ALA A 198 -15.78 8.41 9.69
N ARG A 199 -16.10 9.68 9.96
CA ARG A 199 -16.14 10.22 11.34
C ARG A 199 -17.32 9.68 12.14
N ALA A 200 -18.47 9.45 11.51
CA ALA A 200 -19.67 8.94 12.19
C ALA A 200 -19.63 7.42 12.45
N MET A 201 -18.87 6.63 11.66
CA MET A 201 -18.79 5.18 11.86
C MET A 201 -18.01 4.80 13.12
N ARG A 202 -18.27 3.61 13.66
CA ARG A 202 -17.44 3.04 14.73
C ARG A 202 -16.23 2.31 14.16
N CYS A 203 -15.03 2.66 14.63
CA CYS A 203 -13.79 2.03 14.20
C CYS A 203 -13.32 0.88 15.11
N SER A 204 -14.06 0.49 16.16
CA SER A 204 -13.88 -0.72 16.97
C SER A 204 -15.14 -0.94 17.82
N ALA A 205 -15.21 -2.05 18.56
CA ALA A 205 -16.35 -2.34 19.44
C ALA A 205 -16.44 -1.41 20.67
N GLU A 206 -15.38 -0.66 20.96
CA GLU A 206 -15.26 0.31 22.05
C GLU A 206 -15.20 1.75 21.53
N CYS A 207 -15.27 1.94 20.21
CA CYS A 207 -15.21 3.25 19.60
C CYS A 207 -16.48 4.05 19.92
N ASP A 208 -16.27 5.21 20.53
CA ASP A 208 -17.19 6.33 20.54
C ASP A 208 -16.78 7.30 19.42
N PRO A 209 -17.54 7.40 18.31
CA PRO A 209 -17.18 8.23 17.16
C PRO A 209 -16.95 9.71 17.48
N GLU A 210 -17.60 10.26 18.50
CA GLU A 210 -17.46 11.69 18.85
C GLU A 210 -16.10 12.00 19.48
N MET A 211 -15.50 11.03 20.17
CA MET A 211 -14.23 11.20 20.90
C MET A 211 -13.07 10.38 20.32
N CYS A 212 -13.32 9.53 19.33
CA CYS A 212 -12.29 8.61 18.82
C CYS A 212 -11.28 9.32 17.91
N GLN A 213 -10.00 9.28 18.31
CA GLN A 213 -8.88 9.86 17.54
C GLN A 213 -8.19 8.85 16.63
N SER A 214 -8.83 7.72 16.34
CA SER A 214 -8.23 6.70 15.48
C SER A 214 -8.03 7.22 14.06
N ARG A 215 -6.85 6.99 13.50
CA ARG A 215 -6.55 7.30 12.08
C ARG A 215 -7.43 6.56 11.09
N THR A 216 -8.21 5.57 11.54
CA THR A 216 -9.21 4.91 10.69
C THR A 216 -10.30 5.89 10.21
N HIS A 217 -10.69 6.86 11.03
CA HIS A 217 -11.65 7.89 10.64
C HIS A 217 -11.07 8.85 9.59
N GLU A 218 -9.80 9.23 9.73
CA GLU A 218 -9.08 10.05 8.74
C GLU A 218 -8.84 9.34 7.41
N ARG A 219 -8.84 8.01 7.42
CA ARG A 219 -8.53 7.16 6.26
C ARG A 219 -9.77 6.52 5.66
N TYR A 220 -10.92 7.18 5.75
CA TYR A 220 -12.18 6.72 5.14
C TYR A 220 -12.51 5.24 5.44
N GLY A 221 -12.27 4.82 6.69
CA GLY A 221 -12.48 3.45 7.12
C GLY A 221 -11.27 2.53 6.98
N ALA A 222 -10.30 2.82 6.12
CA ALA A 222 -9.21 1.88 5.86
C ALA A 222 -8.37 1.57 7.10
N ARG A 223 -8.21 0.27 7.38
CA ARG A 223 -7.34 -0.26 8.42
C ARG A 223 -6.10 -0.93 7.83
N GLY A 224 -4.99 -0.82 8.56
CA GLY A 224 -3.78 -1.60 8.30
C GLY A 224 -2.83 -0.99 7.27
N HIS A 225 -1.87 -1.81 6.85
CA HIS A 225 -0.82 -1.41 5.91
C HIS A 225 -1.30 -1.57 4.46
N VAL A 226 -0.89 -0.64 3.61
CA VAL A 226 -1.08 -0.67 2.14
C VAL A 226 -0.59 -2.01 1.57
N VAL A 227 0.47 -2.57 2.15
CA VAL A 227 1.09 -3.81 1.72
C VAL A 227 1.16 -4.83 2.87
N SER A 228 0.87 -6.09 2.58
CA SER A 228 1.09 -7.22 3.50
C SER A 228 1.60 -8.43 2.73
N ALA A 229 2.42 -9.26 3.38
CA ALA A 229 2.89 -10.51 2.79
C ALA A 229 2.82 -11.64 3.82
N SER A 230 2.89 -12.87 3.35
CA SER A 230 2.90 -14.03 4.22
C SER A 230 4.15 -14.05 5.09
N ARG A 231 3.96 -14.19 6.40
CA ARG A 231 5.06 -14.19 7.37
C ARG A 231 5.63 -15.60 7.51
N ARG A 232 6.95 -15.68 7.68
CA ARG A 232 7.61 -16.93 8.09
C ARG A 232 7.12 -17.32 9.49
N THR A 233 6.84 -18.60 9.67
CA THR A 233 6.45 -19.21 10.95
C THR A 233 7.25 -20.50 11.14
N LYS A 234 7.01 -21.25 12.23
CA LYS A 234 7.65 -22.55 12.44
C LYS A 234 7.30 -23.57 11.34
N THR A 235 6.09 -23.50 10.81
CA THR A 235 5.55 -24.46 9.83
C THR A 235 5.48 -23.92 8.41
N ARG A 236 5.80 -22.64 8.20
CA ARG A 236 5.70 -22.00 6.88
C ARG A 236 6.93 -21.16 6.60
N THR A 237 7.45 -21.30 5.39
CA THR A 237 8.58 -20.51 4.88
C THR A 237 8.29 -19.01 4.88
N GLY A 238 7.01 -18.63 4.74
CA GLY A 238 6.63 -17.24 4.51
C GLY A 238 6.94 -16.84 3.08
N TRP A 239 6.67 -15.57 2.75
CA TRP A 239 7.12 -15.01 1.48
C TRP A 239 7.29 -13.51 1.59
N SER A 240 8.50 -13.03 1.30
CA SER A 240 8.78 -11.61 1.08
C SER A 240 9.14 -11.39 -0.39
N PHE A 241 8.28 -10.67 -1.10
CA PHE A 241 8.45 -10.39 -2.52
C PHE A 241 9.71 -9.56 -2.81
N THR A 242 10.07 -8.65 -1.90
CA THR A 242 11.27 -7.78 -2.02
C THR A 242 12.51 -8.38 -1.36
N GLY A 243 12.37 -9.49 -0.62
CA GLY A 243 13.41 -9.96 0.31
C GLY A 243 13.61 -9.05 1.54
N LEU A 244 12.94 -7.90 1.60
CA LEU A 244 12.97 -6.98 2.74
C LEU A 244 12.05 -7.50 3.82
N THR A 245 12.57 -8.36 4.70
CA THR A 245 11.88 -8.72 5.93
C THR A 245 12.00 -7.57 6.94
N ARG A 246 11.15 -7.52 8.00
CA ARG A 246 11.33 -6.53 9.08
C ARG A 246 12.73 -6.58 9.71
N ARG A 247 13.32 -7.78 9.77
CA ARG A 247 14.69 -7.97 10.25
C ARG A 247 15.69 -7.30 9.33
N VAL A 248 15.61 -7.56 8.02
CA VAL A 248 16.45 -6.93 7.00
C VAL A 248 16.27 -5.41 6.99
N GLN A 249 15.04 -4.91 7.05
CA GLN A 249 14.77 -3.46 7.10
C GLN A 249 15.28 -2.81 8.40
N ARG A 250 15.24 -3.51 9.54
CA ARG A 250 15.82 -3.02 10.78
C ARG A 250 17.34 -2.95 10.67
N GLN A 251 17.96 -4.01 10.15
CA GLN A 251 19.39 -4.09 9.92
C GLN A 251 19.86 -2.97 8.98
N LEU A 252 19.24 -2.83 7.81
CA LEU A 252 19.57 -1.77 6.84
C LEU A 252 19.38 -0.36 7.43
N ARG A 253 18.37 -0.14 8.29
CA ARG A 253 18.20 1.15 8.98
C ARG A 253 19.28 1.40 10.03
N THR A 254 19.71 0.35 10.74
CA THR A 254 20.82 0.43 11.69
C THR A 254 22.14 0.71 10.96
N GLU A 255 22.43 -0.02 9.88
CA GLU A 255 23.62 0.19 9.04
C GLU A 255 23.62 1.61 8.43
N TRP A 256 22.47 2.07 7.92
CA TRP A 256 22.31 3.44 7.43
C TRP A 256 22.56 4.48 8.52
N ALA A 257 21.99 4.28 9.72
CA ALA A 257 22.20 5.18 10.85
C ALA A 257 23.67 5.20 11.31
N GLN A 258 24.35 4.04 11.33
CA GLN A 258 25.77 3.92 11.67
C GLN A 258 26.66 4.58 10.62
N SER A 259 26.34 4.44 9.32
CA SER A 259 27.07 5.12 8.24
C SER A 259 26.95 6.65 8.26
N ARG A 260 25.94 7.17 8.98
CA ARG A 260 25.65 8.60 9.14
C ARG A 260 26.05 9.16 10.51
N ALA A 261 26.49 8.31 11.43
CA ALA A 261 27.11 8.77 12.67
C ALA A 261 28.52 9.27 12.31
N GLU A 262 28.72 10.59 12.32
CA GLU A 262 30.05 11.17 12.15
C GLU A 262 30.99 10.61 13.22
N PRO A 263 32.26 10.29 12.90
CA PRO A 263 33.25 10.06 13.93
C PRO A 263 33.36 11.35 14.74
N SER A 264 33.08 11.29 16.04
CA SER A 264 33.18 12.43 16.94
C SER A 264 34.53 13.12 16.75
N SER A 265 34.52 14.40 16.36
CA SER A 265 35.74 15.21 16.29
C SER A 265 36.45 15.21 17.66
N PRO A 266 37.79 15.20 17.71
CA PRO A 266 38.51 15.21 18.97
C PRO A 266 38.15 16.46 19.78
N ALA A 267 38.09 16.29 21.10
CA ALA A 267 37.59 17.26 22.07
C ALA A 267 38.15 18.69 21.86
N PRO A 268 37.35 19.74 22.12
CA PRO A 268 37.69 21.13 21.81
C PRO A 268 39.01 21.62 22.43
N GLU A 269 39.44 21.04 23.55
CA GLU A 269 40.71 21.40 24.21
C GLU A 269 41.96 21.14 23.33
N ALA A 270 41.95 20.08 22.53
CA ALA A 270 43.06 19.76 21.63
C ALA A 270 43.16 20.75 20.45
N GLN A 271 42.02 21.31 20.02
CA GLN A 271 41.97 22.28 18.91
C GLN A 271 42.40 23.68 19.37
N THR A 272 42.06 24.06 20.60
CA THR A 272 42.52 25.33 21.19
C THR A 272 44.03 25.35 21.45
N ALA A 273 44.62 24.24 21.91
CA ALA A 273 46.07 24.14 22.12
C ALA A 273 46.85 24.22 20.80
N ALA A 274 46.36 23.56 19.75
CA ALA A 274 46.97 23.61 18.42
C ALA A 274 46.88 25.00 17.78
N LEU A 275 45.77 25.73 17.98
CA LEU A 275 45.60 27.09 17.47
C LEU A 275 46.52 28.08 18.21
N ALA A 276 46.62 27.98 19.54
CA ALA A 276 47.49 28.83 20.34
C ALA A 276 48.98 28.65 19.98
N ALA A 277 49.42 27.40 19.74
CA ALA A 277 50.78 27.11 19.29
C ALA A 277 51.08 27.76 17.92
N ARG A 278 50.16 27.66 16.96
CA ARG A 278 50.32 28.27 15.63
C ARG A 278 50.36 29.79 15.65
N VAL A 279 49.57 30.43 16.53
CA VAL A 279 49.60 31.89 16.72
C VAL A 279 50.92 32.35 17.35
N SER A 280 51.47 31.58 18.30
CA SER A 280 52.77 31.86 18.89
C SER A 280 53.93 31.69 17.89
N GLU A 281 53.86 30.69 17.02
CA GLU A 281 54.82 30.46 15.92
C GLU A 281 54.81 31.65 14.95
N SER A 282 53.62 32.08 14.51
CA SER A 282 53.47 33.21 13.58
C SER A 282 54.02 34.52 14.17
N ARG A 283 53.72 34.81 15.45
CA ARG A 283 54.28 35.99 16.14
C ARG A 283 55.80 35.98 16.20
N ARG A 284 56.44 34.82 16.40
CA ARG A 284 57.92 34.71 16.39
C ARG A 284 58.50 34.98 15.01
N ILE A 285 57.84 34.51 13.96
CA ILE A 285 58.24 34.75 12.57
C ILE A 285 58.10 36.23 12.20
N ASP A 286 57.02 36.88 12.63
CA ASP A 286 56.76 38.30 12.34
C ASP A 286 57.74 39.23 13.08
N VAL A 287 58.08 38.92 14.35
CA VAL A 287 59.10 39.67 15.11
C VAL A 287 60.50 39.48 14.50
N ALA A 288 60.83 38.27 14.02
CA ALA A 288 62.10 38.01 13.33
C ALA A 288 62.19 38.74 11.98
N ARG A 289 61.07 38.91 11.26
CA ARG A 289 61.00 39.66 10.00
C ARG A 289 61.10 41.17 10.19
N ALA A 290 60.58 41.71 11.29
CA ALA A 290 60.65 43.14 11.60
C ALA A 290 62.07 43.59 12.03
N ALA A 291 62.94 42.66 12.47
CA ALA A 291 64.32 42.95 12.88
C ALA A 291 65.34 42.95 11.73
N VAL A 292 64.93 42.68 10.48
CA VAL A 292 65.83 42.49 9.31
C VAL A 292 65.56 43.49 8.16
N LEU A 293 64.86 44.60 8.43
CA LEU A 293 64.73 45.70 7.47
C LEU A 293 65.50 46.94 7.98
N PRO A 294 66.36 47.56 7.14
CA PRO A 294 67.26 48.64 7.55
C PRO A 294 66.55 49.97 7.88
#